data_AF-A0A673JLZ3-F1
#
_entry.id   AF-A0A673JLZ3-F1
#
_cell.length_a   1.000
_cell.length_b   1.000
_cell.length_c   1.000
_cell.angle_alpha   90.00
_cell.angle_beta   90.00
_cell.angle_gamma   90.00
#
_symmetry.space_group_name_H-M   'P 1'
#
loop_
_entity.id
_entity.type
_entity.pdbx_description
1 polymer ?
#
loop_
_entity_poly.entity_id
_entity_poly.type
_entity_poly.pdbx_seq_one_letter_code
_entity_poly.pdbx_strand_id
1 'polypeptide(L)'
;MRTFMLLVLTIVAVTGLKHHKAGQNLLMEIMNDVDYHLKPSSTTNLNQFVKDVFPPVGCTEKHLCQAAMVMMNTQLNHSMLHRRLFAYADYSGHHHCNVTATEEHRMDAFLKKIKDCCKEQYSKLLMLNKTQPN
;
A
#
# COMPACT_ATOMS: atom_id res chain seq x y z
N MET A 1 29.63 25.62 14.60
CA MET A 1 29.43 24.37 13.79
C MET A 1 28.64 23.28 14.53
N ARG A 2 28.83 23.08 15.84
CA ARG A 2 28.16 22.01 16.61
C ARG A 2 26.63 22.16 16.74
N THR A 3 26.11 23.39 16.85
CA THR A 3 24.67 23.70 16.93
C THR A 3 23.92 23.51 15.60
N PHE A 4 24.55 23.85 14.48
CA PHE A 4 23.96 23.67 13.15
C PHE A 4 23.77 22.18 12.80
N MET A 5 24.70 21.31 13.16
CA MET A 5 24.54 19.86 12.96
C MET A 5 23.37 19.28 13.77
N LEU A 6 23.19 19.70 15.03
CA LEU A 6 22.07 19.26 15.86
C LEU A 6 20.72 19.70 15.29
N LEU A 7 20.65 20.90 14.70
CA LEU A 7 19.43 21.45 14.11
C LEU A 7 19.04 20.73 12.82
N VAL A 8 20.02 20.27 12.02
CA VAL A 8 19.76 19.44 10.83
C VAL A 8 19.24 18.06 11.23
N LEU A 9 19.83 17.44 12.25
CA LEU A 9 19.40 16.11 12.73
C LEU A 9 17.96 16.12 13.28
N THR A 10 17.57 17.14 14.03
CA THR A 10 16.20 17.26 14.55
C THR A 10 15.18 17.49 13.43
N ILE A 11 15.51 18.27 12.40
CA ILE A 11 14.65 18.46 11.24
C ILE A 11 14.43 17.13 10.50
N VAL A 12 15.50 16.37 10.25
CA VAL A 12 15.43 15.06 9.56
C VAL A 12 14.62 14.04 10.36
N ALA A 13 14.75 14.03 11.69
CA ALA A 13 13.97 13.15 12.55
C ALA A 13 12.47 13.48 12.51
N VAL A 14 12.10 14.77 12.59
CA VAL A 14 10.69 15.21 12.56
C VAL A 14 10.04 14.97 11.20
N THR A 15 10.77 15.20 10.10
CA THR A 15 10.26 14.92 8.75
C THR A 15 10.09 13.42 8.52
N GLY A 16 11.03 12.60 8.96
CA GLY A 16 10.93 11.13 8.91
C GLY A 16 9.72 10.58 9.69
N LEU A 17 9.51 11.05 10.91
CA LEU A 17 8.36 10.63 11.74
C LEU A 17 7.02 11.01 11.11
N LYS A 18 6.89 12.23 10.57
CA LYS A 18 5.68 12.67 9.86
C LYS A 18 5.43 11.83 8.60
N HIS A 19 6.49 11.52 7.85
CA HIS A 19 6.42 10.68 6.68
C HIS A 19 5.89 9.28 7.05
N HIS A 20 6.47 8.61 8.05
CA HIS A 20 6.00 7.29 8.50
C HIS A 20 4.52 7.27 8.93
N LYS A 21 4.06 8.30 9.64
CA LYS A 21 2.65 8.41 10.05
C LYS A 21 1.71 8.56 8.86
N ALA A 22 2.12 9.28 7.82
CA ALA A 22 1.33 9.39 6.59
C ALA A 22 1.22 8.03 5.89
N GLY A 23 2.32 7.29 5.77
CA GLY A 23 2.32 5.92 5.23
C GLY A 23 1.41 4.97 6.01
N GLN A 24 1.45 5.02 7.35
CA GLN A 24 0.58 4.23 8.22
C GLN A 24 -0.91 4.52 7.99
N ASN A 25 -1.28 5.80 7.91
CA ASN A 25 -2.65 6.22 7.66
C ASN A 25 -3.14 5.74 6.29
N LEU A 26 -2.34 5.90 5.24
CA LEU A 26 -2.68 5.44 3.89
C LEU A 26 -2.93 3.92 3.86
N LEU A 27 -2.07 3.13 4.52
CA LEU A 27 -2.25 1.68 4.60
C LEU A 27 -3.55 1.30 5.33
N MET A 28 -3.89 1.98 6.43
CA MET A 28 -5.17 1.75 7.12
C MET A 28 -6.37 2.08 6.24
N GLU A 29 -6.33 3.20 5.52
CA GLU A 29 -7.40 3.59 4.62
C GLU A 29 -7.58 2.58 3.47
N ILE A 30 -6.49 2.08 2.89
CA ILE A 30 -6.53 1.03 1.87
C ILE A 30 -7.18 -0.24 2.43
N MET A 31 -6.80 -0.68 3.65
CA MET A 31 -7.40 -1.86 4.28
C MET A 31 -8.91 -1.69 4.51
N ASN A 32 -9.34 -0.49 4.92
CA ASN A 32 -10.77 -0.17 5.11
C ASN A 32 -11.54 -0.19 3.79
N ASP A 33 -10.95 0.34 2.72
CA ASP A 33 -11.57 0.30 1.38
C ASP A 33 -11.68 -1.14 0.86
N VAL A 34 -10.66 -1.97 1.08
CA VAL A 34 -10.74 -3.41 0.77
C VAL A 34 -11.90 -4.07 1.51
N ASP A 35 -12.02 -3.81 2.82
CA ASP A 35 -13.11 -4.37 3.62
C ASP A 35 -14.48 -3.90 3.13
N TYR A 36 -14.60 -2.65 2.68
CA TYR A 36 -15.81 -2.16 2.03
C TYR A 36 -16.13 -2.95 0.76
N HIS A 37 -15.16 -3.16 -0.13
CA HIS A 37 -15.36 -3.86 -1.40
C HIS A 37 -15.65 -5.35 -1.25
N LEU A 38 -15.20 -5.97 -0.16
CA LEU A 38 -15.46 -7.38 0.17
C LEU A 38 -16.84 -7.63 0.80
N LYS A 39 -17.58 -6.58 1.21
CA LYS A 39 -18.91 -6.75 1.78
C LYS A 39 -19.91 -7.26 0.73
N PRO A 40 -20.91 -8.08 1.12
CA PRO A 40 -21.97 -8.53 0.21
C PRO A 40 -22.79 -7.38 -0.40
N SER A 41 -22.87 -6.24 0.28
CA SER A 41 -23.56 -5.03 -0.19
C SER A 41 -22.79 -4.24 -1.24
N SER A 42 -21.51 -4.57 -1.48
CA SER A 42 -20.68 -3.93 -2.47
C SER A 42 -21.12 -4.32 -3.89
N THR A 43 -21.13 -3.37 -4.80
CA THR A 43 -21.38 -3.63 -6.23
C THR A 43 -20.15 -4.18 -6.96
N THR A 44 -19.04 -4.40 -6.26
CA THR A 44 -17.83 -4.99 -6.85
C THR A 44 -18.13 -6.41 -7.34
N ASN A 45 -18.02 -6.65 -8.64
CA ASN A 45 -17.85 -8.00 -9.20
C ASN A 45 -16.62 -8.71 -8.58
N LEU A 46 -16.86 -9.53 -7.55
CA LEU A 46 -15.84 -10.32 -6.86
C LEU A 46 -15.44 -11.61 -7.60
N ASN A 47 -16.18 -11.99 -8.63
CA ASN A 47 -15.96 -13.22 -9.41
C ASN A 47 -15.08 -13.01 -10.65
N GLN A 48 -14.81 -11.76 -11.04
CA GLN A 48 -13.88 -11.48 -12.14
C GLN A 48 -12.48 -11.98 -11.79
N PHE A 49 -11.77 -12.47 -12.80
CA PHE A 49 -10.37 -12.88 -12.68
C PHE A 49 -9.46 -11.71 -13.03
N VAL A 50 -8.39 -11.54 -12.25
CA VAL A 50 -7.39 -10.48 -12.42
C VAL A 50 -6.00 -11.05 -12.20
N LYS A 51 -4.98 -10.40 -12.80
CA LYS A 51 -3.59 -10.83 -12.68
C LYS A 51 -3.15 -10.88 -11.21
N ASP A 52 -2.59 -12.01 -10.80
CA ASP A 52 -2.06 -12.19 -9.46
C ASP A 52 -0.63 -11.68 -9.37
N VAL A 53 -0.48 -10.46 -8.87
CA VAL A 53 0.82 -9.79 -8.73
C VAL A 53 1.50 -10.10 -7.39
N PHE A 54 0.85 -10.86 -6.51
CA PHE A 54 1.36 -11.11 -5.16
C PHE A 54 2.09 -12.46 -5.09
N PRO A 55 3.36 -12.47 -4.64
CA PRO A 55 4.08 -13.71 -4.46
C PRO A 55 3.47 -14.55 -3.32
N PRO A 56 3.79 -15.85 -3.24
CA PRO A 56 3.27 -16.73 -2.20
C PRO A 56 3.75 -16.38 -0.80
N VAL A 57 4.91 -15.71 -0.67
CA VAL A 57 5.51 -15.34 0.62
C VAL A 57 6.04 -13.92 0.56
N GLY A 58 5.65 -13.13 1.56
CA GLY A 58 6.04 -11.74 1.72
C GLY A 58 5.37 -10.81 0.70
N CYS A 59 5.48 -9.51 0.92
CA CYS A 59 5.18 -8.54 -0.12
C CYS A 59 6.00 -7.27 0.05
N THR A 60 5.92 -6.42 -0.96
CA THR A 60 6.60 -5.12 -1.01
C THR A 60 5.65 -4.07 -1.55
N GLU A 61 6.01 -2.82 -1.35
CA GLU A 61 5.29 -1.64 -1.81
C GLU A 61 5.11 -1.65 -3.34
N LYS A 62 6.10 -2.20 -4.08
CA LYS A 62 5.98 -2.44 -5.53
C LYS A 62 4.77 -3.33 -5.88
N HIS A 63 4.46 -4.33 -5.07
CA HIS A 63 3.30 -5.21 -5.33
C HIS A 63 1.97 -4.45 -5.12
N LEU A 64 1.91 -3.50 -4.19
CA LEU A 64 0.75 -2.62 -4.04
C LEU A 64 0.58 -1.67 -5.24
N CYS A 65 1.68 -1.16 -5.79
CA CYS A 65 1.66 -0.44 -7.07
C CYS A 65 1.12 -1.34 -8.20
N GLN A 66 1.65 -2.55 -8.34
CA GLN A 66 1.21 -3.48 -9.40
C GLN A 66 -0.26 -3.83 -9.24
N ALA A 67 -0.76 -3.93 -8.01
CA ALA A 67 -2.18 -4.15 -7.75
C ALA A 67 -3.04 -2.96 -8.23
N ALA A 68 -2.57 -1.73 -8.05
CA ALA A 68 -3.22 -0.54 -8.62
C ALA A 68 -3.26 -0.62 -10.16
N MET A 69 -2.14 -0.99 -10.80
CA MET A 69 -2.08 -1.16 -12.25
C MET A 69 -3.05 -2.24 -12.77
N VAL A 70 -3.21 -3.34 -12.03
CA VAL A 70 -4.20 -4.38 -12.35
C VAL A 70 -5.62 -3.81 -12.27
N MET A 71 -5.92 -3.02 -11.24
CA MET A 71 -7.24 -2.41 -11.06
C MET A 71 -7.63 -1.40 -12.15
N MET A 72 -6.67 -0.81 -12.87
CA MET A 72 -6.96 0.10 -13.99
C MET A 72 -7.84 -0.54 -15.07
N ASN A 73 -7.78 -1.86 -15.22
CA ASN A 73 -8.54 -2.61 -16.20
C ASN A 73 -9.81 -3.27 -15.61
N THR A 74 -10.28 -2.77 -14.47
CA THR A 74 -11.45 -3.30 -13.76
C THR A 74 -12.43 -2.17 -13.44
N GLN A 75 -13.61 -2.52 -12.91
CA GLN A 75 -14.57 -1.53 -12.40
C GLN A 75 -14.00 -0.65 -11.25
N LEU A 76 -12.85 -1.02 -10.66
CA LEU A 76 -12.23 -0.30 -9.55
C LEU A 76 -11.29 0.84 -10.00
N ASN A 77 -11.04 1.05 -11.30
CA ASN A 77 -10.12 2.07 -11.84
C ASN A 77 -10.38 3.51 -11.31
N HIS A 78 -11.58 3.81 -10.84
CA HIS A 78 -11.91 5.12 -10.27
C HIS A 78 -12.35 5.08 -8.80
N SER A 79 -12.20 3.92 -8.16
CA SER A 79 -12.47 3.76 -6.73
C SER A 79 -11.46 4.50 -5.85
N MET A 80 -11.86 4.80 -4.62
CA MET A 80 -10.94 5.33 -3.61
C MET A 80 -9.80 4.35 -3.30
N LEU A 81 -10.09 3.04 -3.33
CA LEU A 81 -9.09 1.99 -3.17
C LEU A 81 -7.95 2.15 -4.18
N HIS A 82 -8.30 2.26 -5.47
CA HIS A 82 -7.33 2.43 -6.54
C HIS A 82 -6.48 3.69 -6.38
N ARG A 83 -7.12 4.83 -6.08
CA ARG A 83 -6.42 6.11 -5.86
C ARG A 83 -5.43 6.03 -4.69
N ARG A 84 -5.82 5.39 -3.59
CA ARG A 84 -4.97 5.25 -2.40
C ARG A 84 -3.83 4.27 -2.60
N LEU A 85 -4.03 3.19 -3.35
CA LEU A 85 -2.94 2.30 -3.73
C LEU A 85 -1.87 3.05 -4.54
N PHE A 86 -2.28 3.89 -5.50
CA PHE A 86 -1.35 4.77 -6.21
C PHE A 86 -0.68 5.80 -5.30
N ALA A 87 -1.42 6.43 -4.40
CA ALA A 87 -0.85 7.38 -3.44
C ALA A 87 0.19 6.72 -2.50
N TYR A 88 -0.05 5.48 -2.09
CA TYR A 88 0.92 4.73 -1.29
C TYR A 88 2.14 4.29 -2.11
N ALA A 89 1.95 3.90 -3.36
CA ALA A 89 3.06 3.63 -4.29
C ALA A 89 3.93 4.89 -4.50
N ASP A 90 3.29 6.05 -4.64
CA ASP A 90 3.96 7.35 -4.76
C ASP A 90 4.75 7.70 -3.48
N TYR A 91 4.11 7.56 -2.33
CA TYR A 91 4.72 7.73 -1.01
C TYR A 91 5.98 6.85 -0.81
N SER A 92 5.95 5.62 -1.33
CA SER A 92 7.04 4.64 -1.18
C SER A 92 8.09 4.70 -2.28
N GLY A 93 8.01 5.66 -3.21
CA GLY A 93 8.99 5.81 -4.30
C GLY A 93 8.83 4.81 -5.44
N HIS A 94 7.65 4.18 -5.58
CA HIS A 94 7.34 3.18 -6.60
C HIS A 94 6.31 3.70 -7.62
N HIS A 95 6.49 4.93 -8.11
CA HIS A 95 5.59 5.63 -9.05
C HIS A 95 5.34 4.88 -10.37
N HIS A 96 6.27 4.02 -10.78
CA HIS A 96 6.19 3.26 -12.01
C HIS A 96 6.42 1.77 -11.72
N CYS A 97 5.40 0.96 -11.97
CA CYS A 97 5.49 -0.48 -11.85
C CYS A 97 4.82 -1.13 -13.07
N ASN A 98 5.45 -2.19 -13.58
CA ASN A 98 4.91 -3.00 -14.66
C ASN A 98 4.30 -4.28 -14.08
N VAL A 99 3.20 -4.73 -14.67
CA VAL A 99 2.57 -6.01 -14.36
C VAL A 99 3.13 -7.06 -15.30
N THR A 100 3.89 -8.01 -14.77
CA THR A 100 4.48 -9.14 -15.53
C THR A 100 3.87 -10.49 -15.15
N ALA A 101 2.91 -10.50 -14.23
CA ALA A 101 2.25 -11.72 -13.77
C ALA A 101 1.42 -12.34 -14.90
N THR A 102 1.50 -13.66 -15.03
CA THR A 102 0.74 -14.44 -16.01
C THR A 102 -0.49 -15.08 -15.39
N GLU A 103 -0.35 -15.57 -14.15
CA GLU A 103 -1.41 -16.20 -13.36
C GLU A 103 -2.52 -15.22 -12.99
N GLU A 104 -3.73 -15.75 -12.81
CA GLU A 104 -4.94 -14.99 -12.49
C GLU A 104 -5.67 -15.59 -11.30
N HIS A 105 -6.21 -14.72 -10.45
CA HIS A 105 -7.06 -15.09 -9.32
C HIS A 105 -8.35 -14.30 -9.33
N ARG A 106 -9.37 -14.83 -8.63
CA ARG A 106 -10.62 -14.12 -8.40
C ARG A 106 -10.37 -12.82 -7.63
N MET A 107 -11.16 -11.79 -7.94
CA MET A 107 -11.05 -10.47 -7.33
C MET A 107 -11.18 -10.50 -5.81
N ASP A 108 -11.99 -11.39 -5.22
CA ASP A 108 -12.06 -11.55 -3.76
C ASP A 108 -10.72 -12.00 -3.14
N ALA A 109 -10.05 -12.98 -3.75
CA ALA A 109 -8.73 -13.44 -3.34
C ALA A 109 -7.68 -12.34 -3.53
N PHE A 110 -7.71 -11.65 -4.67
CA PHE A 110 -6.83 -10.52 -4.97
C PHE A 110 -6.95 -9.38 -3.94
N LEU A 111 -8.19 -8.98 -3.61
CA LEU A 111 -8.45 -7.95 -2.59
C LEU A 111 -7.94 -8.38 -1.20
N LYS A 112 -8.13 -9.65 -0.81
CA LYS A 112 -7.58 -10.17 0.45
C LYS A 112 -6.06 -10.09 0.49
N LYS A 113 -5.37 -10.44 -0.61
CA LYS A 113 -3.92 -10.31 -0.71
C LYS A 113 -3.43 -8.87 -0.62
N ILE A 114 -4.17 -7.89 -1.17
CA ILE A 114 -3.89 -6.46 -0.96
C ILE A 114 -3.93 -6.14 0.54
N LYS A 115 -4.99 -6.54 1.23
CA LYS A 115 -5.15 -6.27 2.67
C LYS A 115 -4.01 -6.89 3.48
N ASP A 116 -3.66 -8.14 3.20
CA ASP A 116 -2.57 -8.82 3.91
C ASP A 116 -1.21 -8.16 3.62
N CYS A 117 -0.99 -7.73 2.38
CA CYS A 117 0.19 -6.97 2.04
C CYS A 117 0.26 -5.62 2.79
N CYS A 118 -0.86 -4.91 2.90
CA CYS A 118 -0.94 -3.68 3.68
C CYS A 118 -0.63 -3.90 5.17
N LYS A 119 -1.09 -5.00 5.77
CA LYS A 119 -0.75 -5.34 7.17
C LYS A 119 0.75 -5.59 7.34
N GLU A 120 1.38 -6.26 6.38
CA GLU A 120 2.83 -6.50 6.40
C GLU A 120 3.60 -5.17 6.33
N GLN A 121 3.28 -4.30 5.38
CA GLN A 121 3.94 -2.99 5.26
C GLN A 121 3.68 -2.10 6.48
N TYR A 122 2.46 -2.13 7.02
CA TYR A 122 2.11 -1.37 8.23
C TYR A 122 2.96 -1.82 9.42
N SER A 123 3.13 -3.14 9.58
CA SER A 123 3.97 -3.71 10.63
C SER A 123 5.44 -3.31 10.47
N LYS A 124 5.97 -3.27 9.24
CA LYS A 124 7.33 -2.78 8.94
C LYS A 124 7.51 -1.32 9.36
N LEU A 125 6.55 -0.44 9.01
CA LEU A 125 6.59 0.97 9.42
C LEU A 125 6.53 1.15 10.94
N LEU A 126 5.75 0.32 11.65
CA LEU A 126 5.73 0.33 13.11
C LEU A 126 7.07 -0.09 13.73
N MET A 127 7.75 -1.08 13.16
CA MET A 127 9.07 -1.50 13.64
C MET A 127 10.12 -0.41 13.43
N LEU A 128 10.10 0.29 12.30
CA LEU A 128 10.98 1.43 12.02
C LEU A 128 10.78 2.60 12.99
N ASN A 129 9.54 2.85 13.43
CA ASN A 129 9.27 3.87 14.46
C ASN A 129 9.78 3.47 15.85
N LYS A 130 9.91 2.18 16.16
CA LYS A 130 10.43 1.71 17.46
C LYS A 130 11.95 1.78 17.56
N THR A 131 12.65 1.78 16.44
CA THR A 131 14.12 1.83 16.39
C THR A 131 14.71 3.24 16.32
N GLN A 132 13.88 4.30 16.21
CA GLN A 132 14.33 5.68 16.37
C GLN A 132 14.16 6.13 17.84
N PRO A 133 15.25 6.47 18.57
CA PRO A 133 15.13 7.04 19.90
C PRO A 133 14.51 8.44 19.82
N ASN A 134 13.55 8.71 20.72
CA ASN A 134 12.97 10.05 20.94
C ASN A 134 14.04 11.09 21.29
#